data_AF-A0A2E0AIZ3-F1
#
_entry.id   AF-A0A2E0AIZ3-F1
#
_cell.length_a   1.000
_cell.length_b   1.000
_cell.length_c   1.000
_cell.angle_alpha   90.00
_cell.angle_beta   90.00
_cell.angle_gamma   90.00
#
_symmetry.space_group_name_H-M   'P 1'
#
loop_
_entity.id
_entity.type
_entity.pdbx_description
1 polymer ?
#
loop_
_entity_poly.entity_id
_entity_poly.type
_entity_poly.pdbx_seq_one_letter_code
_entity_poly.pdbx_strand_id
1 'polypeptide(L)'
;MAKKIGSSEMLWPWQDLATKQLLFKAGTASSARPLILNATRILHWAVFYMQFLILWILFSNINDLVDRFQQNFQVFFLLLWPVFTCIATTSVILMHMRERWQIAPISDSPDLGNDYKLKILSLRLFFSFMTFSNLSLFVGVFGMSAHYLIPFIFIIFFVATLGPIKPLLSLQDGMDKEVPIAVPLGIGFVFSSFLRLIAFTVLIDFGLHSLPFALLISLLIISLTSFGGGFLEGVLAEKTFNQAWHMVAALVLLIGELLSLTSLALWV
;
A
#
# COMPACT_ATOMS: atom_id res chain seq x y z
N MET A 1 5.56 1.87 -44.68
CA MET A 1 4.47 0.86 -44.79
C MET A 1 4.19 0.33 -43.39
N ALA A 2 3.16 0.84 -42.72
CA ALA A 2 2.84 0.47 -41.34
C ALA A 2 2.22 -0.94 -41.34
N LYS A 3 2.87 -1.88 -40.65
CA LYS A 3 2.35 -3.24 -40.46
C LYS A 3 1.18 -3.14 -39.48
N LYS A 4 -0.05 -3.24 -39.99
CA LYS A 4 -1.25 -3.54 -39.21
C LYS A 4 -0.98 -4.86 -38.48
N ILE A 5 -0.71 -4.81 -37.18
CA ILE A 5 -0.76 -6.01 -36.34
C ILE A 5 -2.24 -6.19 -36.00
N GLY A 6 -2.94 -6.87 -36.90
CA GLY A 6 -4.23 -7.46 -36.65
C GLY A 6 -4.04 -8.90 -36.21
N SER A 7 -4.14 -9.14 -34.91
CA SER A 7 -4.86 -10.27 -34.32
C SER A 7 -5.03 -9.94 -32.85
N SER A 8 -6.27 -9.89 -32.38
CA SER A 8 -6.62 -9.89 -30.97
C SER A 8 -6.34 -11.27 -30.38
N GLU A 9 -5.11 -11.77 -30.54
CA GLU A 9 -4.66 -12.88 -29.73
C GLU A 9 -4.79 -12.41 -28.29
N MET A 10 -5.62 -13.10 -27.51
CA MET A 10 -5.57 -13.04 -26.07
C MET A 10 -4.18 -13.51 -25.68
N LEU A 11 -3.21 -12.59 -25.75
CA LEU A 11 -1.91 -12.78 -25.17
C LEU A 11 -2.18 -13.19 -23.74
N TRP A 12 -1.72 -14.38 -23.37
CA TRP A 12 -1.83 -14.83 -22.00
C TRP A 12 -1.25 -13.71 -21.12
N PRO A 13 -1.81 -13.40 -19.94
CA PRO A 13 -1.35 -12.26 -19.15
C PRO A 13 0.18 -12.27 -18.89
N TRP A 14 0.77 -13.46 -18.98
CA TRP A 14 2.17 -13.80 -18.75
C TRP A 14 3.08 -13.66 -19.98
N GLN A 15 2.52 -13.42 -21.18
CA GLN A 15 3.27 -13.26 -22.41
C GLN A 15 3.81 -11.84 -22.57
N ASP A 16 5.01 -11.77 -23.15
CA ASP A 16 5.88 -10.62 -23.35
C ASP A 16 5.10 -9.34 -23.72
N LEU A 17 4.79 -8.52 -22.71
CA LEU A 17 4.37 -7.16 -22.96
C LEU A 17 5.62 -6.40 -23.39
N ALA A 18 5.67 -6.03 -24.68
CA ALA A 18 6.79 -5.30 -25.25
C ALA A 18 7.24 -4.16 -24.31
N THR A 19 8.54 -4.13 -24.00
CA THR A 19 9.12 -3.13 -23.12
C THR A 19 8.81 -1.73 -23.66
N LYS A 20 8.29 -0.84 -22.80
CA LYS A 20 7.95 0.53 -23.19
C LYS A 20 9.17 1.25 -23.76
N GLN A 21 9.01 1.96 -24.87
CA GLN A 21 10.08 2.77 -25.46
C GLN A 21 10.66 3.80 -24.47
N LEU A 22 9.83 4.31 -23.55
CA LEU A 22 10.25 5.25 -22.52
C LEU A 22 11.30 4.64 -21.56
N LEU A 23 11.29 3.32 -21.36
CA LEU A 23 12.30 2.63 -20.55
C LEU A 23 13.64 2.48 -21.28
N PHE A 24 13.62 2.36 -22.61
CA PHE A 24 14.86 2.38 -23.40
C PHE A 24 15.49 3.78 -23.34
N LYS A 25 14.69 4.83 -23.45
CA LYS A 25 15.16 6.22 -23.29
C LYS A 25 15.70 6.51 -21.89
N ALA A 26 15.11 5.89 -20.86
CA ALA A 26 15.56 6.01 -19.48
C ALA A 26 16.74 5.07 -19.13
N GLY A 27 17.17 4.20 -20.05
CA GLY A 27 18.26 3.25 -19.80
C GLY A 27 17.90 2.07 -18.88
N THR A 28 16.62 1.88 -18.53
CA THR A 28 16.15 0.87 -17.58
C THR A 28 15.35 -0.27 -18.21
N ALA A 29 15.25 -0.31 -19.54
CA ALA A 29 14.57 -1.36 -20.29
C ALA A 29 15.02 -2.78 -19.91
N SER A 30 16.30 -2.96 -19.57
CA SER A 30 16.85 -4.26 -19.16
C SER A 30 16.27 -4.81 -17.85
N SER A 31 15.62 -3.96 -17.03
CA SER A 31 14.92 -4.37 -15.81
C SER A 31 13.48 -4.85 -16.08
N ALA A 32 12.88 -4.47 -17.21
CA ALA A 32 11.51 -4.84 -17.59
C ALA A 32 11.45 -6.21 -18.29
N ARG A 33 12.09 -7.21 -17.70
CA ARG A 33 12.09 -8.59 -18.19
C ARG A 33 10.80 -9.29 -17.77
N PRO A 34 10.26 -10.24 -18.57
CA PRO A 34 9.04 -10.96 -18.24
C PRO A 34 9.03 -11.57 -16.85
N LEU A 35 10.14 -12.18 -16.43
CA LEU A 35 10.25 -12.79 -15.10
C LEU A 35 10.05 -11.76 -13.98
N ILE A 36 10.70 -10.60 -14.08
CA ILE A 36 10.60 -9.53 -13.07
C ILE A 36 9.17 -8.98 -13.04
N LEU A 37 8.59 -8.68 -14.20
CA LEU A 37 7.22 -8.12 -14.30
C LEU A 37 6.16 -9.10 -13.77
N ASN A 38 6.31 -10.39 -14.07
CA ASN A 38 5.41 -11.43 -13.58
C ASN A 38 5.57 -11.64 -12.07
N ALA A 39 6.80 -11.62 -11.55
CA ALA A 39 7.06 -11.69 -10.12
C ALA A 39 6.45 -10.48 -9.39
N THR A 40 6.70 -9.26 -9.88
CA THR A 40 6.10 -8.02 -9.33
C THR A 40 4.59 -8.13 -9.25
N ARG A 41 3.94 -8.57 -10.34
CA ARG A 41 2.49 -8.79 -10.36
C ARG A 41 2.03 -9.79 -9.31
N ILE A 42 2.66 -10.96 -9.23
CA ILE A 42 2.30 -12.00 -8.26
C ILE A 42 2.46 -11.46 -6.84
N LEU A 43 3.55 -10.74 -6.55
CA LEU A 43 3.81 -10.18 -5.22
C LEU A 43 2.74 -9.15 -4.80
N HIS A 44 2.30 -8.26 -5.70
CA HIS A 44 1.22 -7.32 -5.37
C HIS A 44 -0.09 -8.03 -5.08
N TRP A 45 -0.45 -9.03 -5.89
CA TRP A 45 -1.64 -9.84 -5.61
C TRP A 45 -1.51 -10.65 -4.32
N ALA A 46 -0.31 -11.16 -4.01
CA ALA A 46 -0.06 -11.84 -2.74
C ALA A 46 -0.27 -10.90 -1.55
N VAL A 47 0.25 -9.66 -1.61
CA VAL A 47 0.00 -8.62 -0.59
C VAL A 47 -1.49 -8.37 -0.40
N PHE A 48 -2.24 -8.28 -1.49
CA PHE A 48 -3.71 -8.16 -1.45
C PHE A 48 -4.37 -9.37 -0.78
N TYR A 49 -3.99 -10.59 -1.16
CA TYR A 49 -4.55 -11.81 -0.56
C TYR A 49 -4.22 -11.97 0.93
N MET A 50 -3.07 -11.46 1.40
CA MET A 50 -2.75 -11.46 2.83
C MET A 50 -3.80 -10.70 3.66
N GLN A 51 -4.41 -9.64 3.12
CA GLN A 51 -5.46 -8.91 3.83
C GLN A 51 -6.73 -9.75 4.02
N PHE A 52 -7.06 -10.64 3.07
CA PHE A 52 -8.17 -11.59 3.25
C PHE A 52 -7.87 -12.62 4.32
N LEU A 53 -6.62 -13.08 4.41
CA LEU A 53 -6.20 -14.01 5.47
C LEU A 53 -6.26 -13.33 6.84
N ILE A 54 -5.80 -12.08 6.94
CA ILE A 54 -5.93 -11.28 8.17
C ILE A 54 -7.42 -11.11 8.54
N LEU A 55 -8.26 -10.71 7.59
CA LEU A 55 -9.70 -10.56 7.80
C LEU A 55 -10.34 -11.89 8.22
N TRP A 56 -9.97 -13.00 7.59
CA TRP A 56 -10.45 -14.34 7.93
C TRP A 56 -10.08 -14.72 9.37
N ILE A 57 -8.84 -14.47 9.78
CA ILE A 57 -8.38 -14.74 11.16
C ILE A 57 -9.19 -13.91 12.16
N LEU A 58 -9.36 -12.61 11.92
CA LEU A 58 -10.16 -11.76 12.81
C LEU A 58 -11.63 -12.21 12.87
N PHE A 59 -12.22 -12.52 11.72
CA PHE A 59 -13.62 -12.94 11.64
C PHE A 59 -13.86 -14.31 12.28
N SER A 60 -12.92 -15.26 12.12
CA SER A 60 -13.03 -16.60 12.70
C SER A 60 -12.96 -16.59 14.23
N ASN A 61 -12.35 -15.56 14.81
CA ASN A 61 -12.19 -15.40 16.26
C ASN A 61 -13.07 -14.25 16.81
N ILE A 62 -14.15 -13.90 16.11
CA ILE A 62 -14.97 -12.72 16.45
C ILE A 62 -15.54 -12.76 17.87
N ASN A 63 -15.88 -13.95 18.39
CA ASN A 63 -16.41 -14.09 19.74
C ASN A 63 -15.33 -13.77 20.79
N ASP A 64 -14.12 -14.28 20.61
CA ASP A 64 -13.00 -13.99 21.50
C ASP A 64 -12.61 -12.50 21.46
N LEU A 65 -12.72 -11.87 20.29
CA LEU A 65 -12.55 -10.44 20.14
C LEU A 65 -13.61 -9.64 20.91
N VAL A 66 -14.89 -10.03 20.81
CA VAL A 66 -15.99 -9.39 21.56
C VAL A 66 -15.77 -9.51 23.06
N ASP A 67 -15.42 -10.71 23.53
CA ASP A 67 -15.15 -10.96 24.95
C ASP A 67 -13.91 -10.20 25.43
N ARG A 68 -12.93 -9.95 24.57
CA ARG A 68 -11.72 -9.21 24.96
C ARG A 68 -11.94 -7.71 25.00
N PHE A 69 -12.53 -7.14 23.94
CA PHE A 69 -12.71 -5.69 23.83
C PHE A 69 -13.97 -5.18 24.53
N GLN A 70 -14.90 -6.07 24.89
CA GLN A 70 -16.15 -5.77 25.61
C GLN A 70 -17.06 -4.75 24.91
N GLN A 71 -16.74 -4.37 23.67
CA GLN A 71 -17.42 -3.33 22.89
C GLN A 71 -17.48 -3.75 21.42
N ASN A 72 -18.69 -4.02 20.91
CA ASN A 72 -18.90 -4.48 19.53
C ASN A 72 -18.35 -3.51 18.47
N PHE A 73 -18.33 -2.20 18.75
CA PHE A 73 -17.81 -1.24 17.80
C PHE A 73 -16.28 -1.37 17.63
N GLN A 74 -15.54 -1.74 18.68
CA GLN A 74 -14.09 -1.96 18.59
C GLN A 74 -13.80 -3.12 17.63
N VAL A 75 -14.51 -4.22 17.78
CA VAL A 75 -14.41 -5.38 16.89
C VAL A 75 -14.80 -5.01 15.45
N PHE A 76 -15.84 -4.20 15.27
CA PHE A 76 -16.21 -3.68 13.95
C PHE A 76 -15.07 -2.90 13.28
N PHE A 77 -14.41 -1.98 14.01
CA PHE A 77 -13.29 -1.22 13.46
C PHE A 77 -12.03 -2.08 13.22
N LEU A 78 -11.79 -3.11 14.04
CA LEU A 78 -10.75 -4.10 13.77
C LEU A 78 -11.00 -4.85 12.45
N LEU A 79 -12.25 -5.20 12.14
CA LEU A 79 -12.61 -5.86 10.88
C LEU A 79 -12.54 -4.90 9.68
N LEU A 80 -12.79 -3.60 9.87
CA LEU A 80 -12.66 -2.60 8.80
C LEU A 80 -11.21 -2.34 8.39
N TRP A 81 -10.25 -2.52 9.29
CA TRP A 81 -8.82 -2.31 9.02
C TRP A 81 -8.34 -3.04 7.75
N PRO A 82 -8.42 -4.39 7.65
CA PRO A 82 -7.98 -5.10 6.43
C PRO A 82 -8.86 -4.79 5.21
N VAL A 83 -10.14 -4.43 5.39
CA VAL A 83 -11.03 -4.04 4.29
C VAL A 83 -10.54 -2.74 3.63
N PHE A 84 -10.21 -1.72 4.42
CA PHE A 84 -9.65 -0.49 3.88
C PHE A 84 -8.28 -0.71 3.24
N THR A 85 -7.43 -1.60 3.80
CA THR A 85 -6.18 -1.99 3.15
C THR A 85 -6.43 -2.65 1.79
N CYS A 86 -7.40 -3.57 1.68
CA CYS A 86 -7.79 -4.18 0.40
C CYS A 86 -8.17 -3.13 -0.65
N ILE A 87 -8.99 -2.15 -0.28
CA ILE A 87 -9.43 -1.08 -1.19
C ILE A 87 -8.22 -0.24 -1.63
N ALA A 88 -7.34 0.13 -0.69
CA ALA A 88 -6.11 0.85 -1.00
C ALA A 88 -5.22 0.06 -1.98
N THR A 89 -4.92 -1.20 -1.67
CA THR A 89 -4.07 -2.04 -2.52
C THR A 89 -4.69 -2.26 -3.90
N THR A 90 -6.02 -2.38 -3.99
CA THR A 90 -6.73 -2.53 -5.27
C THR A 90 -6.52 -1.33 -6.19
N SER A 91 -6.53 -0.10 -5.66
CA SER A 91 -6.33 1.09 -6.51
C SER A 91 -4.96 1.08 -7.18
N VAL A 92 -3.92 0.68 -6.45
CA VAL A 92 -2.53 0.56 -6.97
C VAL A 92 -2.39 -0.61 -7.94
N ILE A 93 -3.00 -1.76 -7.65
CA ILE A 93 -2.99 -2.91 -8.57
C ILE A 93 -3.64 -2.53 -9.91
N LEU A 94 -4.81 -1.88 -9.90
CA LEU A 94 -5.51 -1.49 -11.12
C LEU A 94 -4.69 -0.48 -11.94
N MET A 95 -4.03 0.47 -11.27
CA MET A 95 -3.08 1.38 -11.89
C MET A 95 -1.94 0.61 -12.57
N HIS A 96 -1.25 -0.25 -11.82
CA HIS A 96 -0.14 -1.04 -12.35
C HIS A 96 -0.57 -1.97 -13.48
N MET A 97 -1.77 -2.56 -13.42
CA MET A 97 -2.33 -3.34 -14.52
C MET A 97 -2.50 -2.51 -15.79
N ARG A 98 -3.04 -1.29 -15.66
CA ARG A 98 -3.19 -0.37 -16.80
C ARG A 98 -1.84 0.07 -17.36
N GLU A 99 -0.85 0.23 -16.49
CA GLU A 99 0.53 0.53 -16.82
C GLU A 99 1.35 -0.70 -17.24
N ARG A 100 0.72 -1.88 -17.32
CA ARG A 100 1.36 -3.15 -17.72
C ARG A 100 2.50 -3.56 -16.78
N TRP A 101 2.43 -3.17 -15.51
CA TRP A 101 3.43 -3.41 -14.47
C TRP A 101 4.81 -2.81 -14.78
N GLN A 102 4.88 -1.91 -15.76
CA GLN A 102 6.10 -1.25 -16.20
C GLN A 102 6.08 0.20 -15.75
N ILE A 103 6.68 0.49 -14.60
CA ILE A 103 6.87 1.86 -14.10
C ILE A 103 7.81 2.58 -15.06
N ALA A 104 7.32 3.61 -15.74
CA ALA A 104 8.10 4.35 -16.73
C ALA A 104 7.85 5.87 -16.59
N PRO A 105 8.69 6.72 -17.22
CA PRO A 105 8.48 8.15 -17.23
C PRO A 105 7.07 8.55 -17.68
N ILE A 106 6.48 9.57 -17.05
CA ILE A 106 5.19 10.14 -17.47
C ILE A 106 5.31 10.69 -18.90
N SER A 107 4.28 10.47 -19.71
CA SER A 107 4.17 11.02 -21.07
C SER A 107 2.72 11.40 -21.35
N ASP A 108 2.51 12.51 -22.07
CA ASP A 108 1.18 12.99 -22.47
C ASP A 108 0.52 12.11 -23.55
N SER A 109 1.23 11.11 -24.09
CA SER A 109 0.69 10.18 -25.07
C SER A 109 -0.03 9.01 -24.37
N PRO A 110 -1.36 8.89 -24.50
CA PRO A 110 -2.14 7.81 -23.88
C PRO A 110 -1.77 6.42 -24.40
N ASP A 111 -1.14 6.33 -25.58
CA ASP A 111 -0.70 5.08 -26.22
C ASP A 111 0.57 4.48 -25.59
N LEU A 112 1.32 5.26 -24.80
CA LEU A 112 2.53 4.82 -24.09
C LEU A 112 2.25 4.25 -22.69
N GLY A 113 0.99 4.30 -22.23
CA GLY A 113 0.52 3.55 -21.07
C GLY A 113 1.03 4.04 -19.71
N ASN A 114 1.32 5.33 -19.55
CA ASN A 114 1.57 6.00 -18.26
C ASN A 114 0.65 7.22 -18.15
N ASP A 115 -0.58 6.98 -17.70
CA ASP A 115 -1.57 8.05 -17.52
C ASP A 115 -1.33 8.75 -16.18
N TYR A 116 -0.86 10.00 -16.26
CA TYR A 116 -0.60 10.82 -15.09
C TYR A 116 -1.83 11.02 -14.20
N LYS A 117 -3.02 11.18 -14.80
CA LYS A 117 -4.27 11.40 -14.05
C LYS A 117 -4.67 10.14 -13.31
N LEU A 118 -4.56 8.97 -13.97
CA LEU A 118 -4.82 7.69 -13.33
C LEU A 118 -3.88 7.48 -12.13
N LYS A 119 -2.60 7.80 -12.29
CA LYS A 119 -1.60 7.68 -11.23
C LYS A 119 -1.91 8.57 -10.03
N ILE A 120 -2.22 9.85 -10.26
CA ILE A 120 -2.66 10.77 -9.19
C ILE A 120 -3.88 10.22 -8.47
N LEU A 121 -4.91 9.79 -9.20
CA LEU A 121 -6.14 9.27 -8.59
C LEU A 121 -5.86 8.03 -7.75
N SER A 122 -5.08 7.09 -8.30
CA SER A 122 -4.78 5.81 -7.65
C SER A 122 -3.96 5.97 -6.38
N LEU A 123 -2.97 6.87 -6.39
CA LEU A 123 -2.19 7.19 -5.19
C LEU A 123 -3.02 7.94 -4.17
N ARG A 124 -3.87 8.90 -4.57
CA ARG A 124 -4.76 9.58 -3.62
C ARG A 124 -5.68 8.58 -2.91
N LEU A 125 -6.31 7.68 -3.65
CA LEU A 125 -7.13 6.62 -3.09
C LEU A 125 -6.31 5.71 -2.17
N PHE A 126 -5.13 5.29 -2.60
CA PHE A 126 -4.23 4.44 -1.79
C PHE A 126 -3.91 5.10 -0.45
N PHE A 127 -3.37 6.32 -0.46
CA PHE A 127 -2.98 7.01 0.78
C PHE A 127 -4.19 7.30 1.68
N SER A 128 -5.33 7.70 1.11
CA SER A 128 -6.55 7.92 1.90
C SER A 128 -7.04 6.64 2.58
N PHE A 129 -7.16 5.53 1.83
CA PHE A 129 -7.64 4.27 2.39
C PHE A 129 -6.62 3.60 3.31
N MET A 130 -5.32 3.74 3.07
CA MET A 130 -4.29 3.30 4.02
C MET A 130 -4.39 4.09 5.33
N THR A 131 -4.65 5.40 5.28
CA THR A 131 -4.89 6.17 6.50
C THR A 131 -6.16 5.72 7.22
N PHE A 132 -7.27 5.50 6.51
CA PHE A 132 -8.49 4.97 7.14
C PHE A 132 -8.29 3.57 7.73
N SER A 133 -7.52 2.72 7.06
CA SER A 133 -7.08 1.41 7.55
C SER A 133 -6.35 1.55 8.89
N ASN A 134 -5.27 2.34 8.93
CA ASN A 134 -4.47 2.58 10.13
C ASN A 134 -5.30 3.16 11.29
N LEU A 135 -6.20 4.11 10.98
CA LEU A 135 -7.11 4.70 11.96
C LEU A 135 -8.14 3.68 12.48
N SER A 136 -8.65 2.80 11.62
CA SER A 136 -9.61 1.76 12.01
C SER A 136 -8.96 0.75 12.94
N LEU A 137 -7.71 0.34 12.68
CA LEU A 137 -6.97 -0.50 13.62
C LEU A 137 -6.83 0.20 14.98
N PHE A 138 -6.43 1.46 14.98
CA PHE A 138 -6.22 2.22 16.21
C PHE A 138 -7.50 2.34 17.05
N VAL A 139 -8.63 2.71 16.42
CA VAL A 139 -9.95 2.75 17.08
C VAL A 139 -10.39 1.35 17.52
N GLY A 140 -10.09 0.33 16.73
CA GLY A 140 -10.37 -1.04 17.08
C GLY A 140 -9.67 -1.47 18.38
N VAL A 141 -8.40 -1.10 18.54
CA VAL A 141 -7.62 -1.47 19.74
C VAL A 141 -7.97 -0.62 20.96
N PHE A 142 -8.11 0.70 20.82
CA PHE A 142 -8.24 1.63 21.95
C PHE A 142 -9.66 2.15 22.21
N GLY A 143 -10.60 1.88 21.30
CA GLY A 143 -11.95 2.41 21.37
C GLY A 143 -12.04 3.89 21.05
N MET A 144 -13.24 4.45 21.27
CA MET A 144 -13.56 5.87 21.00
C MET A 144 -13.59 6.67 22.31
N SER A 145 -12.42 6.80 22.95
CA SER A 145 -12.28 7.74 24.08
C SER A 145 -12.02 9.16 23.56
N ALA A 146 -12.45 10.19 24.29
CA ALA A 146 -12.22 11.58 23.90
C ALA A 146 -10.72 11.91 23.66
N HIS A 147 -9.82 11.24 24.37
CA HIS A 147 -8.37 11.40 24.24
C HIS A 147 -7.84 10.85 22.91
N TYR A 148 -8.46 9.80 22.38
CA TYR A 148 -8.08 9.14 21.12
C TYR A 148 -8.86 9.68 19.90
N LEU A 149 -9.99 10.34 20.14
CA LEU A 149 -10.83 10.95 19.12
C LEU A 149 -10.20 12.20 18.48
N ILE A 150 -9.46 12.99 19.25
CA ILE A 150 -8.87 14.25 18.76
C ILE A 150 -7.83 14.00 17.64
N PRO A 151 -6.83 13.10 17.81
CA PRO A 151 -5.92 12.73 16.72
C PRO A 151 -6.66 12.18 15.49
N PHE A 152 -7.70 11.38 15.71
CA PHE A 152 -8.52 10.80 14.65
C PHE A 152 -9.22 11.89 13.81
N ILE A 153 -9.86 12.87 14.45
CA ILE A 153 -10.51 14.01 13.79
C ILE A 153 -9.50 14.84 13.00
N PHE A 154 -8.34 15.13 13.59
CA PHE A 154 -7.30 15.90 12.90
C PHE A 154 -6.80 15.18 11.64
N ILE A 155 -6.52 13.87 11.73
CA ILE A 155 -6.05 13.09 10.58
C ILE A 155 -7.13 13.00 9.50
N ILE A 156 -8.39 12.78 9.87
CA ILE A 156 -9.51 12.80 8.92
C ILE A 156 -9.64 14.17 8.25
N PHE A 157 -9.47 15.27 8.99
CA PHE A 157 -9.49 16.61 8.41
C PHE A 157 -8.39 16.79 7.35
N PHE A 158 -7.16 16.35 7.61
CA PHE A 158 -6.08 16.40 6.62
C PHE A 158 -6.36 15.52 5.40
N VAL A 159 -6.89 14.31 5.59
CA VAL A 159 -7.12 13.34 4.50
C VAL A 159 -8.34 13.68 3.66
N ALA A 160 -9.49 13.90 4.30
CA ALA A 160 -10.78 14.10 3.63
C ALA A 160 -10.95 15.51 3.06
N THR A 161 -10.37 16.52 3.72
CA THR A 161 -10.60 17.94 3.38
C THR A 161 -9.43 18.54 2.60
N LEU A 162 -8.20 18.34 3.05
CA LEU A 162 -7.01 18.97 2.43
C LEU A 162 -6.36 18.10 1.35
N GLY A 163 -6.38 16.78 1.51
CA GLY A 163 -5.80 15.81 0.58
C GLY A 163 -6.25 15.97 -0.89
N PRO A 164 -7.55 16.18 -1.18
CA PRO A 164 -8.02 16.35 -2.56
C PRO A 164 -7.60 17.67 -3.22
N ILE A 165 -7.33 18.72 -2.42
CA ILE A 165 -7.29 20.12 -2.85
C ILE A 165 -5.84 20.69 -2.90
N LYS A 166 -4.91 20.13 -2.12
CA LYS A 166 -3.55 20.65 -1.97
C LYS A 166 -2.55 20.08 -3.00
N PRO A 167 -1.45 20.82 -3.28
CA PRO A 167 -0.50 20.47 -4.35
C PRO A 167 0.23 19.16 -4.08
N LEU A 168 0.76 18.60 -5.19
CA LEU A 168 1.55 17.39 -5.20
C LEU A 168 2.91 17.62 -4.53
N LEU A 169 3.47 16.57 -3.93
CA LEU A 169 4.74 16.62 -3.22
C LEU A 169 5.87 16.70 -4.25
N SER A 170 6.48 17.89 -4.37
CA SER A 170 7.64 18.08 -5.23
C SER A 170 8.90 17.56 -4.54
N LEU A 171 9.47 16.46 -5.03
CA LEU A 171 10.83 16.06 -4.65
C LEU A 171 11.79 16.81 -5.59
N GLN A 172 12.22 18.00 -5.18
CA GLN A 172 13.23 18.78 -5.89
C GLN A 172 14.56 18.02 -5.89
N ASP A 173 14.85 17.31 -6.99
CA ASP A 173 16.20 16.87 -7.37
C ASP A 173 16.25 16.62 -8.88
N GLY A 174 16.29 17.71 -9.66
CA GLY A 174 16.79 17.71 -11.05
C GLY A 174 15.90 17.08 -12.14
N MET A 175 14.70 16.60 -11.81
CA MET A 175 13.67 16.29 -12.80
C MET A 175 12.39 17.04 -12.40
N ASP A 176 11.83 17.83 -13.30
CA ASP A 176 10.58 18.61 -13.14
C ASP A 176 9.31 17.74 -12.94
N LYS A 177 9.36 16.77 -12.03
CA LYS A 177 8.35 15.72 -11.89
C LYS A 177 7.92 15.66 -10.44
N GLU A 178 6.83 16.36 -10.15
CA GLU A 178 6.12 16.23 -8.88
C GLU A 178 5.79 14.75 -8.63
N VAL A 179 6.07 14.26 -7.41
CA VAL A 179 5.55 12.96 -6.99
C VAL A 179 4.04 13.12 -6.85
N PRO A 180 3.21 12.30 -7.50
CA PRO A 180 1.77 12.50 -7.55
C PRO A 180 1.03 12.15 -6.24
N ILE A 181 1.57 12.57 -5.10
CA ILE A 181 1.00 12.43 -3.76
C ILE A 181 0.75 13.83 -3.20
N ALA A 182 -0.48 14.14 -2.79
CA ALA A 182 -0.76 15.41 -2.12
C ALA A 182 -0.07 15.45 -0.74
N VAL A 183 0.62 16.55 -0.42
CA VAL A 183 1.36 16.69 0.86
C VAL A 183 0.51 16.32 2.10
N PRO A 184 -0.76 16.75 2.22
CA PRO A 184 -1.59 16.38 3.37
C PRO A 184 -1.84 14.87 3.50
N LEU A 185 -1.91 14.14 2.38
CA LEU A 185 -2.06 12.69 2.39
C LEU A 185 -0.80 11.99 2.87
N GLY A 186 0.38 12.50 2.47
CA GLY A 186 1.66 12.02 2.98
C GLY A 186 1.78 12.21 4.50
N ILE A 187 1.43 13.40 5.00
CA ILE A 187 1.43 13.70 6.45
C ILE A 187 0.44 12.79 7.18
N GLY A 188 -0.79 12.68 6.69
CA GLY A 188 -1.82 11.82 7.28
C GLY A 188 -1.40 10.36 7.35
N PHE A 189 -0.76 9.85 6.28
CA PHE A 189 -0.21 8.51 6.25
C PHE A 189 0.88 8.31 7.31
N VAL A 190 1.90 9.18 7.36
CA VAL A 190 2.99 9.07 8.35
C VAL A 190 2.45 9.07 9.78
N PHE A 191 1.56 10.01 10.12
CA PHE A 191 0.95 10.08 11.44
C PHE A 191 0.14 8.81 11.75
N SER A 192 -0.67 8.35 10.79
CA SER A 192 -1.46 7.15 10.96
C SER A 192 -0.61 5.88 11.08
N SER A 193 0.57 5.80 10.44
CA SER A 193 1.51 4.69 10.62
C SER A 193 2.11 4.63 12.02
N PHE A 194 2.32 5.78 12.68
CA PHE A 194 2.69 5.80 14.11
C PHE A 194 1.54 5.30 15.00
N LEU A 195 0.30 5.66 14.70
CA LEU A 195 -0.86 5.11 15.42
C LEU A 195 -0.99 3.59 15.20
N ARG A 196 -0.74 3.11 13.97
CA ARG A 196 -0.68 1.68 13.65
C ARG A 196 0.41 0.97 14.47
N LEU A 197 1.60 1.56 14.60
CA LEU A 197 2.69 1.02 15.43
C LEU A 197 2.25 0.82 16.89
N ILE A 198 1.63 1.85 17.48
CA ILE A 198 1.15 1.82 18.86
C ILE A 198 0.06 0.75 19.02
N ALA A 199 -0.91 0.71 18.11
CA ALA A 199 -2.00 -0.26 18.14
C ALA A 199 -1.49 -1.70 18.01
N PHE A 200 -0.57 -1.97 17.08
CA PHE A 200 0.05 -3.30 16.93
C PHE A 200 0.86 -3.71 18.16
N THR A 201 1.58 -2.77 18.79
CA THR A 201 2.37 -3.07 19.99
C THR A 201 1.46 -3.58 21.11
N VAL A 202 0.33 -2.90 21.33
CA VAL A 202 -0.67 -3.33 22.32
C VAL A 202 -1.31 -4.66 21.92
N LEU A 203 -1.70 -4.81 20.66
CA LEU A 203 -2.34 -6.03 20.16
C LEU A 203 -1.42 -7.24 20.33
N ILE A 204 -0.14 -7.12 19.99
CA ILE A 204 0.84 -8.21 20.09
C ILE A 204 1.26 -8.46 21.54
N ASP A 205 1.43 -7.42 22.36
CA ASP A 205 1.79 -7.58 23.78
C ASP A 205 0.75 -8.38 24.54
N PHE A 206 -0.53 -8.23 24.19
CA PHE A 206 -1.60 -9.05 24.74
C PHE A 206 -1.45 -10.56 24.48
N GLY A 207 -0.73 -10.97 23.43
CA GLY A 207 -0.52 -12.38 23.10
C GLY A 207 0.84 -12.91 23.57
N LEU A 208 1.89 -12.08 23.48
CA LEU A 208 3.26 -12.48 23.79
C LEU A 208 3.66 -12.18 25.24
N HIS A 209 2.89 -11.36 25.96
CA HIS A 209 3.18 -10.92 27.33
C HIS A 209 4.62 -10.42 27.52
N SER A 210 5.14 -9.71 26.52
CA SER A 210 6.52 -9.24 26.47
C SER A 210 6.62 -7.96 25.64
N LEU A 211 6.43 -6.82 26.31
CA LEU A 211 6.42 -5.51 25.69
C LEU A 211 7.66 -5.21 24.80
N PRO A 212 8.91 -5.55 25.20
CA PRO A 212 10.07 -5.33 24.33
C PRO A 212 9.99 -6.11 23.02
N PHE A 213 9.49 -7.35 23.07
CA PHE A 213 9.37 -8.20 21.89
C PHE A 213 8.19 -7.77 21.01
N ALA A 214 7.06 -7.41 21.61
CA ALA A 214 5.91 -6.84 20.91
C ALA A 214 6.26 -5.53 20.18
N LEU A 215 7.03 -4.66 20.82
CA LEU A 215 7.52 -3.42 20.20
C LEU A 215 8.47 -3.73 19.04
N LEU A 216 9.42 -4.65 19.20
CA LEU A 216 10.36 -5.03 18.14
C LEU A 216 9.63 -5.57 16.90
N ILE A 217 8.67 -6.49 17.10
CA ILE A 217 7.87 -7.04 15.99
C ILE A 217 7.05 -5.93 15.33
N SER A 218 6.40 -5.07 16.12
CA SER A 218 5.59 -3.98 15.60
C SER A 218 6.44 -2.98 14.79
N LEU A 219 7.63 -2.65 15.27
CA LEU A 219 8.60 -1.84 14.53
C LEU A 219 8.99 -2.51 13.22
N LEU A 220 9.25 -3.82 13.21
CA LEU A 220 9.58 -4.56 12.00
C LEU A 220 8.40 -4.56 11.00
N ILE A 221 7.17 -4.82 11.46
CA ILE A 221 5.96 -4.76 10.63
C ILE A 221 5.84 -3.39 9.96
N ILE A 222 5.92 -2.32 10.73
CA ILE A 222 5.75 -0.95 10.22
C ILE A 222 6.92 -0.54 9.32
N SER A 223 8.14 -0.93 9.68
CA SER A 223 9.33 -0.68 8.88
C SER A 223 9.29 -1.42 7.55
N LEU A 224 8.66 -2.59 7.46
CA LEU A 224 8.54 -3.32 6.20
C LEU A 224 7.34 -2.82 5.36
N THR A 225 6.19 -2.58 5.99
CA THR A 225 4.94 -2.23 5.29
C THR A 225 4.83 -0.75 4.93
N SER A 226 5.09 0.16 5.88
CA SER A 226 4.86 1.59 5.68
C SER A 226 6.08 2.33 5.16
N PHE A 227 7.26 2.03 5.71
CA PHE A 227 8.48 2.74 5.35
C PHE A 227 9.32 1.99 4.34
N GLY A 228 9.55 0.70 4.48
CA GLY A 228 10.43 -0.09 3.63
C GLY A 228 9.85 -0.26 2.23
N GLY A 229 8.82 -1.10 2.10
CA GLY A 229 8.19 -1.34 0.81
C GLY A 229 7.63 -0.07 0.18
N GLY A 230 6.94 0.77 0.97
CA GLY A 230 6.39 2.05 0.49
C GLY A 230 7.44 3.04 -0.01
N PHE A 231 8.57 3.22 0.68
CA PHE A 231 9.65 4.11 0.22
C PHE A 231 10.42 3.52 -0.96
N LEU A 232 10.72 2.21 -0.92
CA LEU A 232 11.40 1.55 -2.02
C LEU A 232 10.60 1.67 -3.32
N GLU A 233 9.28 1.48 -3.27
CA GLU A 233 8.42 1.67 -4.44
C GLU A 233 8.29 3.15 -4.81
N GLY A 234 7.81 3.98 -3.87
CA GLY A 234 7.44 5.38 -4.13
C GLY A 234 8.63 6.32 -4.39
N VAL A 235 9.84 5.94 -4.00
CA VAL A 235 11.05 6.75 -4.20
C VAL A 235 12.04 6.07 -5.13
N LEU A 236 12.48 4.84 -4.83
CA LEU A 236 13.53 4.22 -5.65
C LEU A 236 13.00 3.70 -6.99
N ALA A 237 11.97 2.86 -6.98
CA ALA A 237 11.42 2.28 -8.20
C ALA A 237 10.85 3.36 -9.13
N GLU A 238 10.13 4.33 -8.56
CA GLU A 238 9.51 5.43 -9.29
C GLU A 238 10.49 6.46 -9.84
N LYS A 239 11.54 6.84 -9.09
CA LYS A 239 12.56 7.78 -9.61
C LYS A 239 13.48 7.14 -10.64
N THR A 240 13.82 5.87 -10.44
CA THR A 240 14.77 5.17 -11.32
C THR A 240 14.09 4.42 -12.47
N PHE A 241 12.75 4.33 -12.48
CA PHE A 241 11.97 3.56 -13.46
C PHE A 241 12.47 2.10 -13.58
N ASN A 242 12.86 1.51 -12.46
CA ASN A 242 13.51 0.20 -12.39
C ASN A 242 12.56 -0.85 -11.81
N GLN A 243 12.26 -1.85 -12.61
CA GLN A 243 11.26 -2.86 -12.26
C GLN A 243 11.78 -3.87 -11.22
N ALA A 244 13.11 -4.02 -11.09
CA ALA A 244 13.69 -4.84 -10.04
C ALA A 244 13.51 -4.20 -8.67
N TRP A 245 13.66 -2.87 -8.56
CA TRP A 245 13.33 -2.15 -7.32
C TRP A 245 11.85 -2.23 -7.01
N HIS A 246 10.98 -2.17 -8.03
CA HIS A 246 9.54 -2.37 -7.85
C HIS A 246 9.22 -3.76 -7.29
N MET A 247 9.82 -4.81 -7.86
CA MET A 247 9.68 -6.18 -7.37
C MET A 247 10.16 -6.33 -5.92
N VAL A 248 11.33 -5.78 -5.59
CA VAL A 248 11.90 -5.83 -4.23
C VAL A 248 10.97 -5.11 -3.25
N ALA A 249 10.43 -3.95 -3.62
CA ALA A 249 9.48 -3.23 -2.78
C ALA A 249 8.24 -4.07 -2.48
N ALA A 250 7.64 -4.71 -3.50
CA ALA A 250 6.49 -5.59 -3.33
C ALA A 250 6.81 -6.82 -2.46
N LEU A 251 8.02 -7.37 -2.57
CA LEU A 251 8.48 -8.47 -1.71
C LEU A 251 8.63 -8.02 -0.25
N VAL A 252 9.21 -6.85 0.00
CA VAL A 252 9.34 -6.28 1.34
C VAL A 252 7.97 -6.03 1.97
N LEU A 253 7.00 -5.50 1.20
CA LEU A 253 5.61 -5.37 1.64
C LEU A 253 5.03 -6.74 2.03
N LEU A 254 5.19 -7.75 1.18
CA LEU A 254 4.67 -9.10 1.44
C LEU A 254 5.23 -9.71 2.72
N ILE A 255 6.54 -9.56 2.97
CA ILE A 255 7.17 -10.04 4.21
C ILE A 255 6.58 -9.32 5.42
N GLY A 256 6.37 -8.00 5.34
CA GLY A 256 5.73 -7.23 6.41
C GLY A 256 4.29 -7.64 6.68
N GLU A 257 3.51 -7.94 5.64
CA GLU A 257 2.13 -8.42 5.78
C GLU A 257 2.07 -9.87 6.30
N LEU A 258 3.01 -10.73 5.90
CA LEU A 258 3.18 -12.07 6.49
C LEU A 258 3.51 -12.01 7.98
N LEU A 259 4.38 -11.08 8.39
CA LEU A 259 4.69 -10.86 9.78
C LEU A 259 3.47 -10.35 10.57
N SER A 260 2.68 -9.45 9.96
CA SER A 260 1.41 -8.99 10.53
C SER A 260 0.43 -10.15 10.73
N LEU A 261 0.25 -10.97 9.69
CA LEU A 261 -0.63 -12.14 9.72
C LEU A 261 -0.21 -13.15 10.80
N THR A 262 1.06 -13.53 10.83
CA THR A 262 1.59 -14.51 11.79
C THR A 262 1.52 -14.01 13.22
N SER A 263 1.77 -12.71 13.44
CA SER A 263 1.69 -12.11 14.77
C SER A 263 0.25 -12.05 15.29
N LEU A 264 -0.72 -11.80 14.39
CA LEU A 264 -2.14 -11.89 14.72
C LEU A 264 -2.58 -13.34 14.97
N ALA A 265 -2.11 -14.28 14.16
CA ALA A 265 -2.44 -15.71 14.31
C ALA A 265 -1.91 -16.33 15.60
N LEU A 266 -0.86 -15.76 16.19
CA LEU A 266 -0.35 -16.16 17.51
C LEU A 266 -1.12 -15.49 18.66
N TRP A 267 -1.92 -14.47 18.35
CA TRP A 267 -2.62 -13.66 19.33
C TRP A 267 -4.07 -14.08 19.55
N VAL A 268 -4.80 -14.41 18.48
CA VAL A 268 -6.13 -15.05 18.55
C VAL A 268 -5.99 -16.55 18.64
#